data_AF-A0A2E8I762-F1
#
_entry.id   AF-A0A2E8I762-F1
#
_cell.length_a   1.000
_cell.length_b   1.000
_cell.length_c   1.000
_cell.angle_alpha   90.00
_cell.angle_beta   90.00
_cell.angle_gamma   90.00
#
_symmetry.space_group_name_H-M   'P 1'
#
loop_
_entity.id
_entity.type
_entity.pdbx_description
1 polymer ?
#
loop_
_entity_poly.entity_id
_entity_poly.type
_entity_poly.pdbx_seq_one_letter_code
_entity_poly.pdbx_strand_id
1 'polypeptide(L)'
;MTTIVWDGQQLASDSQLTVNWNVISQEPFIKLQLLKGIFINPETKEEDNLVGMGFSGDAAQIYPFRDWLLAGCKREEYAEEFKECCVILVCRNSVWQFHYSPDPLPVRNTVAVGSGCDFATSALSLGKTAPEAVRHAIKHDVYSSGPVVCLSIDEAGKPFLHHYNDDVSLEATASLAW
;
A
#
# COMPACT_ATOMS: atom_id res chain seq x y z
N MET A 1 10.24 1.45 7.93
CA MET A 1 10.89 0.98 6.69
C MET A 1 10.01 -0.08 6.04
N THR A 2 9.84 -0.06 4.71
CA THR A 2 8.90 -0.91 3.96
C THR A 2 8.93 -0.55 2.48
N THR A 3 8.35 -1.37 1.62
CA THR A 3 7.89 -0.99 0.28
C THR A 3 6.40 -1.21 0.16
N ILE A 4 5.66 -0.18 -0.26
CA ILE A 4 4.24 -0.26 -0.60
C ILE A 4 4.02 0.38 -1.96
N VAL A 5 3.24 -0.27 -2.81
CA VAL A 5 3.06 0.13 -4.21
C VAL A 5 1.58 0.07 -4.60
N TRP A 6 1.11 1.11 -5.27
CA TRP A 6 -0.15 1.13 -6.01
C TRP A 6 0.18 1.23 -7.51
N ASP A 7 -0.39 0.32 -8.32
CA ASP A 7 -0.15 0.24 -9.77
C ASP A 7 -1.32 0.77 -10.63
N GLY A 8 -2.34 1.37 -10.01
CA GLY A 8 -3.57 1.77 -10.69
C GLY A 8 -4.71 0.75 -10.58
N GLN A 9 -4.44 -0.46 -10.08
CA GLN A 9 -5.44 -1.53 -9.95
C GLN A 9 -5.44 -2.17 -8.56
N GLN A 10 -4.26 -2.44 -8.01
CA GLN A 10 -4.10 -3.08 -6.70
C GLN A 10 -2.98 -2.44 -5.89
N LEU A 11 -3.08 -2.62 -4.57
CA LEU A 11 -2.08 -2.19 -3.61
C LEU A 11 -1.28 -3.39 -3.15
N ALA A 12 0.04 -3.30 -3.07
CA ALA A 12 0.90 -4.36 -2.58
C ALA A 12 1.90 -3.84 -1.55
N SER A 13 2.29 -4.67 -0.60
CA SER A 13 3.37 -4.38 0.34
C SER A 13 4.28 -5.58 0.56
N ASP A 14 5.52 -5.30 0.96
CA ASP A 14 6.35 -6.29 1.64
C ASP A 14 5.76 -6.61 3.04
N SER A 15 6.30 -7.61 3.72
CA SER A 15 5.78 -8.08 5.02
C SER A 15 6.84 -8.12 6.12
N GLN A 16 7.96 -7.44 5.96
CA GLN A 16 9.03 -7.39 6.97
C GLN A 16 8.78 -6.27 7.99
N LEU A 17 8.99 -6.53 9.28
CA LEU A 17 9.03 -5.48 10.30
C LEU A 17 10.44 -5.36 10.87
N THR A 18 10.95 -4.14 10.94
CA THR A 18 12.31 -3.85 11.42
C THR A 18 12.31 -2.86 12.58
N VAL A 19 13.12 -3.12 13.61
CA VAL A 19 13.40 -2.20 14.72
C VAL A 19 14.91 -2.17 14.96
N ASN A 20 15.50 -0.97 14.99
CA ASN A 20 16.95 -0.79 15.20
C ASN A 20 17.80 -1.70 14.30
N TRP A 21 17.50 -1.70 12.99
CA TRP A 21 18.17 -2.53 11.97
C TRP A 21 18.00 -4.05 12.10
N ASN A 22 17.22 -4.52 13.07
CA ASN A 22 16.92 -5.94 13.24
C ASN A 22 15.54 -6.26 12.67
N VAL A 23 15.43 -7.40 11.98
CA VAL A 23 14.14 -7.96 11.57
C VAL A 23 13.49 -8.59 12.81
N ILE A 24 12.25 -8.16 13.14
CA ILE A 24 11.51 -8.62 14.31
C ILE A 24 10.21 -9.36 13.97
N SER A 25 9.85 -9.44 12.69
CA SER A 25 8.72 -10.23 12.20
C SER A 25 9.13 -11.70 12.03
N GLN A 26 8.51 -12.63 12.78
CA GLN A 26 8.63 -14.07 12.53
C GLN A 26 7.61 -14.59 11.51
N GLU A 27 6.46 -13.92 11.43
CA GLU A 27 5.38 -14.15 10.47
C GLU A 27 5.19 -12.90 9.60
N PRO A 28 4.53 -13.00 8.42
CA PRO A 28 4.26 -11.85 7.58
C PRO A 28 3.53 -10.73 8.34
N PHE A 29 4.18 -9.58 8.50
CA PHE A 29 3.56 -8.42 9.11
C PHE A 29 2.69 -7.70 8.07
N ILE A 30 1.39 -7.63 8.33
CA ILE A 30 0.41 -7.07 7.39
C ILE A 30 0.36 -5.55 7.53
N LYS A 31 0.90 -4.85 6.52
CA LYS A 31 0.96 -3.37 6.46
C LYS A 31 -0.21 -2.76 5.71
N LEU A 32 -1.05 -3.61 5.11
CA LEU A 32 -2.27 -3.23 4.42
C LEU A 32 -3.47 -3.39 5.37
N GLN A 33 -4.42 -2.48 5.34
CA GLN A 33 -5.66 -2.56 6.12
C GLN A 33 -6.85 -2.45 5.17
N LEU A 34 -7.81 -3.36 5.30
CA LEU A 34 -9.13 -3.20 4.69
C LEU A 34 -9.91 -2.16 5.51
N LEU A 35 -10.53 -1.21 4.84
CA LEU A 35 -11.28 -0.14 5.49
C LEU A 35 -12.73 -0.17 5.06
N LYS A 36 -13.60 0.32 5.95
CA LYS A 36 -15.01 0.56 5.66
C LYS A 36 -15.42 1.87 6.30
N GLY A 37 -15.92 2.78 5.49
CA GLY A 37 -16.32 4.12 5.91
C GLY A 37 -16.33 5.06 4.72
N ILE A 38 -16.45 6.35 5.02
CA ILE A 38 -16.53 7.41 4.02
C ILE A 38 -15.28 8.30 4.14
N PHE A 39 -14.72 8.64 3.00
CA PHE A 39 -13.69 9.65 2.85
C PHE A 39 -14.24 10.81 2.04
N ILE A 40 -14.00 12.05 2.49
CA ILE A 40 -14.42 13.24 1.75
C ILE A 40 -13.29 13.63 0.81
N ASN A 41 -13.52 13.52 -0.49
CA ASN A 41 -12.55 13.88 -1.52
C ASN A 41 -12.13 15.36 -1.36
N PRO A 42 -10.84 15.67 -1.07
CA PRO A 42 -10.41 17.04 -0.83
C PRO A 42 -10.54 17.96 -2.05
N GLU A 43 -10.54 17.43 -3.26
CA GLU A 43 -10.69 18.21 -4.50
C GLU A 43 -12.15 18.47 -4.86
N THR A 44 -13.01 17.44 -4.83
CA THR A 44 -14.40 17.55 -5.27
C THR A 44 -15.39 17.84 -4.14
N LYS A 45 -14.99 17.60 -2.89
CA LYS A 45 -15.83 17.65 -1.67
C LYS A 45 -16.93 16.59 -1.62
N GLU A 46 -16.91 15.62 -2.52
CA GLU A 46 -17.86 14.51 -2.56
C GLU A 46 -17.43 13.36 -1.66
N GLU A 47 -18.39 12.53 -1.25
CA GLU A 47 -18.14 11.30 -0.50
C GLU A 47 -17.58 10.21 -1.43
N ASP A 48 -16.54 9.51 -0.96
CA ASP A 48 -16.00 8.30 -1.57
C ASP A 48 -15.94 7.19 -0.53
N ASN A 49 -16.12 5.94 -0.97
CA ASN A 49 -16.10 4.80 -0.08
C ASN A 49 -14.66 4.36 0.16
N LEU A 50 -14.28 4.27 1.44
CA LEU A 50 -12.99 3.69 1.83
C LEU A 50 -12.92 2.21 1.41
N VAL A 51 -11.78 1.83 0.84
CA VAL A 51 -11.49 0.45 0.43
C VAL A 51 -10.37 -0.13 1.29
N GLY A 52 -9.27 0.61 1.40
CA GLY A 52 -8.13 0.17 2.20
C GLY A 52 -7.00 1.17 2.24
N MET A 53 -5.96 0.86 3.00
CA MET A 53 -4.74 1.67 3.09
C MET A 53 -3.49 0.79 3.17
N GLY A 54 -2.36 1.33 2.73
CA GLY A 54 -1.03 0.79 2.97
C GLY A 54 -0.21 1.80 3.76
N PHE A 55 0.41 1.35 4.85
CA PHE A 55 1.08 2.22 5.81
C PHE A 55 2.60 2.01 5.85
N SER A 56 3.35 3.09 5.70
CA SER A 56 4.80 3.13 5.87
C SER A 56 5.21 4.14 6.94
N GLY A 57 6.26 3.82 7.71
CA GLY A 57 6.73 4.66 8.82
C GLY A 57 6.92 3.85 10.09
N ASP A 58 6.68 4.48 11.23
CA ASP A 58 6.58 3.81 12.54
C ASP A 58 5.31 2.94 12.60
N ALA A 59 5.49 1.62 12.67
CA ALA A 59 4.40 0.66 12.68
C ALA A 59 3.46 0.81 13.90
N ALA A 60 3.91 1.42 15.00
CA ALA A 60 3.04 1.72 16.13
C ALA A 60 1.90 2.69 15.75
N GLN A 61 2.09 3.48 14.70
CA GLN A 61 1.14 4.49 14.25
C GLN A 61 0.11 3.97 13.23
N ILE A 62 0.19 2.70 12.80
CA ILE A 62 -0.78 2.12 11.83
C ILE A 62 -2.22 2.27 12.33
N TYR A 63 -2.49 1.82 13.55
CA TYR A 63 -3.85 1.84 14.10
C TYR A 63 -4.30 3.24 14.52
N PRO A 64 -3.48 4.07 15.20
CA PRO A 64 -3.83 5.46 15.47
C PRO A 64 -4.16 6.26 14.20
N PHE A 65 -3.35 6.12 13.13
CA PHE A 65 -3.63 6.80 11.86
C PHE A 65 -4.92 6.30 11.22
N ARG A 66 -5.14 4.97 11.20
CA ARG A 66 -6.39 4.37 10.73
C ARG A 66 -7.59 4.94 11.48
N ASP A 67 -7.51 5.02 12.80
CA ASP A 67 -8.63 5.46 13.64
C ASP A 67 -8.91 6.96 13.44
N TRP A 68 -7.88 7.78 13.30
CA TRP A 68 -8.01 9.19 12.90
C TRP A 68 -8.66 9.35 11.52
N LEU A 69 -8.24 8.53 10.55
CA LEU A 69 -8.84 8.50 9.21
C LEU A 69 -10.33 8.12 9.27
N LEU A 70 -10.68 7.07 10.00
CA LEU A 70 -12.06 6.60 10.17
C LEU A 70 -12.93 7.58 10.98
N ALA A 71 -12.32 8.42 11.83
CA ALA A 71 -12.98 9.51 12.54
C ALA A 71 -13.22 10.77 11.67
N GLY A 72 -12.82 10.73 10.39
CA GLY A 72 -13.09 11.78 9.41
C GLY A 72 -11.90 12.67 9.07
N CYS A 73 -10.66 12.26 9.36
CA CYS A 73 -9.44 12.97 8.96
C CYS A 73 -9.40 14.46 9.39
N LYS A 74 -9.91 14.79 10.58
CA LYS A 74 -9.94 16.18 11.04
C LYS A 74 -8.53 16.70 11.28
N ARG A 75 -8.22 17.86 10.70
CA ARG A 75 -6.87 18.44 10.71
C ARG A 75 -6.37 18.72 12.12
N GLU A 76 -7.24 19.24 12.97
CA GLU A 76 -6.97 19.63 14.35
C GLU A 76 -6.70 18.43 15.28
N GLU A 77 -7.08 17.22 14.85
CA GLU A 77 -6.83 15.96 15.56
C GLU A 77 -5.60 15.21 15.00
N TYR A 78 -4.89 15.80 14.03
CA TYR A 78 -3.69 15.18 13.44
C TYR A 78 -2.53 15.19 14.44
N ALA A 79 -2.09 14.00 14.82
CA ALA A 79 -1.05 13.80 15.82
C ALA A 79 0.36 14.13 15.26
N GLU A 80 1.26 14.63 16.11
CA GLU A 80 2.63 14.97 15.71
C GLU A 80 3.40 13.73 15.25
N GLU A 81 3.12 12.59 15.88
CA GLU A 81 3.68 11.28 15.59
C GLU A 81 3.39 10.81 14.15
N PHE A 82 2.34 11.32 13.51
CA PHE A 82 2.02 11.01 12.11
C PHE A 82 2.97 11.67 11.12
N LYS A 83 3.81 12.63 11.57
CA LYS A 83 4.84 13.25 10.72
C LYS A 83 6.00 12.31 10.37
N GLU A 84 5.96 11.07 10.83
CA GLU A 84 6.89 10.01 10.43
C GLU A 84 6.25 8.93 9.55
N CYS A 85 5.01 9.13 9.08
CA CYS A 85 4.33 8.18 8.22
C CYS A 85 4.02 8.69 6.81
N CYS A 86 4.01 7.74 5.86
CA CYS A 86 3.42 7.91 4.55
C CYS A 86 2.39 6.81 4.33
N VAL A 87 1.22 7.19 3.82
CA VAL A 87 0.08 6.28 3.65
C VAL A 87 -0.45 6.41 2.23
N ILE A 88 -0.65 5.28 1.57
CA ILE A 88 -1.46 5.22 0.34
C ILE A 88 -2.86 4.79 0.76
N LEU A 89 -3.84 5.66 0.54
CA LEU A 89 -5.25 5.43 0.81
C LEU A 89 -5.98 5.12 -0.49
N VAL A 90 -6.65 3.98 -0.54
CA VAL A 90 -7.48 3.55 -1.67
C VAL A 90 -8.95 3.73 -1.30
N CYS A 91 -9.65 4.50 -2.11
CA CYS A 91 -11.10 4.65 -2.10
C CYS A 91 -11.69 4.04 -3.38
N ARG A 92 -13.02 3.96 -3.48
CA ARG A 92 -13.69 3.31 -4.61
C ARG A 92 -13.39 4.01 -5.93
N ASN A 93 -13.33 5.35 -5.91
CA ASN A 93 -13.17 6.17 -7.12
C ASN A 93 -11.89 7.02 -7.11
N SER A 94 -11.10 6.96 -6.04
CA SER A 94 -9.93 7.83 -5.87
C SER A 94 -8.85 7.16 -5.04
N VAL A 95 -7.61 7.62 -5.23
CA VAL A 95 -6.44 7.17 -4.46
C VAL A 95 -5.68 8.40 -3.99
N TRP A 96 -5.21 8.35 -2.75
CA TRP A 96 -4.62 9.48 -2.06
C TRP A 96 -3.33 9.08 -1.37
N GLN A 97 -2.38 9.99 -1.28
CA GLN A 97 -1.15 9.82 -0.54
C GLN A 97 -1.07 10.85 0.58
N PHE A 98 -0.91 10.37 1.81
CA PHE A 98 -0.48 11.20 2.93
C PHE A 98 1.04 11.12 3.04
N HIS A 99 1.70 12.26 3.21
CA HIS A 99 3.15 12.35 3.33
C HIS A 99 3.51 13.36 4.42
N TYR A 100 3.68 12.86 5.64
CA TYR A 100 4.04 13.65 6.83
C TYR A 100 3.11 14.86 7.12
N SER A 101 1.87 14.80 6.64
CA SER A 101 0.90 15.91 6.65
C SER A 101 -0.54 15.37 6.73
N PRO A 102 -1.48 16.12 7.35
CA PRO A 102 -2.91 15.82 7.29
C PRO A 102 -3.52 16.05 5.91
N ASP A 103 -2.83 16.77 5.03
CA ASP A 103 -3.31 17.10 3.68
C ASP A 103 -2.86 16.03 2.68
N PRO A 104 -3.77 15.19 2.16
CA PRO A 104 -3.38 14.19 1.20
C PRO A 104 -3.24 14.78 -0.21
N LEU A 105 -2.37 14.17 -1.01
CA LEU A 105 -2.18 14.47 -2.41
C LEU A 105 -2.88 13.41 -3.29
N PRO A 106 -3.53 13.81 -4.40
CA PRO A 106 -4.19 12.87 -5.29
C PRO A 106 -3.15 12.02 -6.04
N VAL A 107 -3.34 10.71 -6.03
CA VAL A 107 -2.55 9.77 -6.83
C VAL A 107 -3.28 9.55 -8.15
N ARG A 108 -2.66 9.96 -9.27
CA ARG A 108 -3.30 9.92 -10.60
C ARG A 108 -3.03 8.65 -11.39
N ASN A 109 -1.87 8.03 -11.17
CA ASN A 109 -1.43 6.82 -11.87
C ASN A 109 -0.95 5.80 -10.83
N THR A 110 0.36 5.56 -10.80
CA THR A 110 1.04 4.67 -9.86
C THR A 110 1.77 5.48 -8.80
N VAL A 111 2.02 4.87 -7.64
CA VAL A 111 2.85 5.46 -6.59
C VAL A 111 3.51 4.36 -5.78
N ALA A 112 4.72 4.61 -5.31
CA ALA A 112 5.40 3.76 -4.33
C ALA A 112 5.82 4.61 -3.11
N VAL A 113 5.72 4.04 -1.91
CA VAL A 113 6.14 4.69 -0.66
C VAL A 113 6.99 3.75 0.19
N GLY A 114 7.76 4.34 1.10
CA GLY A 114 8.69 3.64 1.98
C GLY A 114 10.12 3.58 1.44
N SER A 115 10.98 2.81 2.10
CA SER A 115 12.42 2.73 1.82
C SER A 115 12.76 2.14 0.44
N GLY A 116 11.94 1.23 -0.09
CA GLY A 116 12.18 0.64 -1.40
C GLY A 116 11.45 1.34 -2.56
N CYS A 117 10.92 2.55 -2.35
CA CYS A 117 10.10 3.23 -3.34
C CYS A 117 10.83 3.52 -4.66
N ASP A 118 12.13 3.84 -4.63
CA ASP A 118 12.91 4.12 -5.86
C ASP A 118 13.02 2.87 -6.74
N PHE A 119 13.32 1.72 -6.13
CA PHE A 119 13.39 0.44 -6.83
C PHE A 119 12.01 0.05 -7.37
N ALA A 120 10.97 0.14 -6.55
CA ALA A 120 9.60 -0.16 -6.98
C ALA A 120 9.14 0.75 -8.13
N THR A 121 9.45 2.04 -8.07
CA THR A 121 9.13 3.01 -9.13
C THR A 121 9.83 2.64 -10.43
N SER A 122 11.09 2.17 -10.37
CA SER A 122 11.79 1.69 -11.56
C SER A 122 11.09 0.49 -12.19
N ALA A 123 10.59 -0.47 -11.39
CA ALA A 123 9.85 -1.61 -11.89
C ALA A 123 8.50 -1.20 -12.51
N LEU A 124 7.76 -0.29 -11.86
CA LEU A 124 6.53 0.29 -12.41
C LEU A 124 6.76 0.94 -13.78
N SER A 125 7.89 1.66 -13.96
CA SER A 125 8.24 2.28 -15.24
C SER A 125 8.45 1.27 -16.39
N LEU A 126 8.72 0.01 -16.05
CA LEU A 126 8.86 -1.12 -16.98
C LEU A 126 7.54 -1.88 -17.19
N GLY A 127 6.42 -1.35 -16.70
CA GLY A 127 5.10 -1.97 -16.83
C GLY A 127 4.85 -3.13 -15.87
N LYS A 128 5.62 -3.23 -14.78
CA LYS A 128 5.37 -4.23 -13.73
C LYS A 128 4.16 -3.86 -12.90
N THR A 129 3.42 -4.88 -12.46
CA THR A 129 2.33 -4.77 -11.49
C THR A 129 2.87 -4.38 -10.11
N ALA A 130 1.99 -3.93 -9.21
CA ALA A 130 2.34 -3.59 -7.83
C ALA A 130 3.09 -4.72 -7.10
N PRO A 131 2.62 -5.99 -7.11
CA PRO A 131 3.34 -7.07 -6.46
C PRO A 131 4.70 -7.36 -7.08
N GLU A 132 4.81 -7.33 -8.41
CA GLU A 132 6.09 -7.48 -9.10
C GLU A 132 7.06 -6.35 -8.75
N ALA A 133 6.58 -5.12 -8.61
CA ALA A 133 7.36 -3.97 -8.20
C ALA A 133 7.86 -4.08 -6.75
N VAL A 134 7.01 -4.56 -5.82
CA VAL A 134 7.44 -4.89 -4.45
C VAL A 134 8.48 -6.01 -4.47
N ARG A 135 8.28 -7.08 -5.25
CA ARG A 135 9.26 -8.17 -5.40
C ARG A 135 10.59 -7.68 -5.95
N HIS A 136 10.58 -6.73 -6.88
CA HIS A 136 11.78 -6.09 -7.39
C HIS A 136 12.48 -5.29 -6.28
N ALA A 137 11.74 -4.46 -5.53
CA ALA A 137 12.29 -3.69 -4.42
C ALA A 137 12.90 -4.58 -3.32
N ILE A 138 12.28 -5.71 -2.97
CA ILE A 138 12.81 -6.70 -2.00
C ILE A 138 14.21 -7.19 -2.37
N LYS A 139 14.58 -7.21 -3.66
CA LYS A 139 15.93 -7.63 -4.09
C LYS A 139 17.02 -6.59 -3.79
N HIS A 140 16.64 -5.36 -3.47
CA HIS A 140 17.53 -4.20 -3.40
C HIS A 140 17.42 -3.42 -2.07
N ASP A 141 16.22 -3.31 -1.50
CA ASP A 141 15.97 -2.66 -0.21
C ASP A 141 16.10 -3.67 0.93
N VAL A 142 17.13 -3.50 1.76
CA VAL A 142 17.42 -4.38 2.91
C VAL A 142 16.33 -4.37 3.98
N TYR A 143 15.42 -3.39 3.95
CA TYR A 143 14.31 -3.28 4.90
C TYR A 143 12.99 -3.83 4.38
N SER A 144 12.96 -4.33 3.15
CA SER A 144 11.78 -4.94 2.54
C SER A 144 12.04 -6.42 2.31
N SER A 145 11.16 -7.29 2.82
CA SER A 145 11.29 -8.74 2.65
C SER A 145 9.96 -9.46 2.90
N GLY A 146 10.01 -10.78 2.87
CA GLY A 146 8.90 -11.68 3.14
C GLY A 146 7.93 -11.83 1.96
N PRO A 147 6.86 -12.62 2.16
CA PRO A 147 5.78 -12.73 1.19
C PRO A 147 5.17 -11.37 0.85
N VAL A 148 4.89 -11.13 -0.42
CA VAL A 148 4.19 -9.92 -0.83
C VAL A 148 2.71 -10.08 -0.53
N VAL A 149 2.14 -9.10 0.16
CA VAL A 149 0.72 -9.03 0.51
C VAL A 149 0.05 -8.03 -0.42
N CYS A 150 -1.08 -8.41 -0.99
CA CYS A 150 -1.85 -7.60 -1.93
C CYS A 150 -3.24 -7.31 -1.38
N LEU A 151 -3.72 -6.10 -1.63
CA LEU A 151 -5.12 -5.71 -1.53
C LEU A 151 -5.65 -5.54 -2.96
N SER A 152 -6.64 -6.35 -3.29
CA SER A 152 -7.38 -6.28 -4.55
C SER A 152 -8.87 -6.18 -4.30
N ILE A 153 -9.61 -5.82 -5.34
CA ILE A 153 -11.06 -5.74 -5.35
C ILE A 153 -11.58 -6.86 -6.26
N ASP A 154 -12.52 -7.67 -5.78
CA ASP A 154 -13.11 -8.75 -6.59
C ASP A 154 -14.12 -8.20 -7.63
N GLU A 155 -14.64 -9.08 -8.48
CA GLU A 155 -15.63 -8.73 -9.51
C GLU A 155 -16.91 -8.13 -8.93
N ALA A 156 -17.25 -8.45 -7.67
CA ALA A 156 -18.40 -7.89 -6.96
C ALA A 156 -18.09 -6.53 -6.31
N GLY A 157 -16.87 -6.02 -6.44
CA GLY A 157 -16.43 -4.76 -5.85
C GLY A 157 -16.05 -4.87 -4.37
N LYS A 158 -15.88 -6.09 -3.84
CA LYS A 158 -15.50 -6.31 -2.44
C LYS A 158 -13.97 -6.39 -2.33
N PRO A 159 -13.34 -5.61 -1.43
CA PRO A 159 -11.91 -5.69 -1.23
C PRO A 159 -11.51 -6.90 -0.37
N PHE A 160 -10.35 -7.46 -0.66
CA PHE A 160 -9.77 -8.58 0.07
C PHE A 160 -8.24 -8.54 0.06
N LEU A 161 -7.63 -9.16 1.08
CA LEU A 161 -6.20 -9.36 1.16
C LEU A 161 -5.82 -10.76 0.70
N HIS A 162 -4.71 -10.90 0.00
CA HIS A 162 -4.15 -12.19 -0.40
C HIS A 162 -2.62 -12.10 -0.52
N HIS A 163 -1.94 -13.24 -0.54
CA HIS A 163 -0.52 -13.31 -0.86
C HIS A 163 -0.33 -13.35 -2.37
N TYR A 164 0.69 -12.66 -2.86
CA TYR A 164 1.11 -12.78 -4.24
C TYR A 164 1.81 -14.13 -4.47
N ASN A 165 1.32 -14.89 -5.43
CA ASN A 165 1.92 -16.15 -5.88
C ASN A 165 2.47 -15.94 -7.29
N ASP A 166 3.78 -16.16 -7.48
CA ASP A 166 4.46 -16.07 -8.78
C ASP A 166 3.99 -17.18 -9.76
N ASP A 167 3.24 -18.18 -9.30
CA ASP A 167 2.91 -19.43 -10.00
C ASP A 167 1.94 -19.30 -11.20
N VAL A 168 1.67 -18.10 -11.71
CA VAL A 168 0.74 -17.90 -12.83
C VAL A 168 1.41 -17.82 -14.21
N SER A 169 2.74 -18.00 -14.36
CA SER A 169 3.34 -17.68 -15.68
C SER A 169 4.50 -18.54 -16.19
N LEU A 170 4.29 -19.87 -16.29
CA LEU A 170 4.94 -20.67 -17.34
C LEU A 170 4.00 -21.71 -18.00
N GLU A 171 3.02 -22.28 -17.30
CA GLU A 171 2.11 -23.28 -17.92
C GLU A 171 0.99 -22.67 -18.76
N ALA A 172 0.49 -21.48 -18.41
CA ALA A 172 -0.59 -20.81 -19.15
C ALA A 172 -0.15 -20.31 -20.54
N THR A 173 1.14 -20.00 -20.71
CA THR A 173 1.73 -19.61 -22.01
C THR A 173 2.21 -20.80 -22.84
N ALA A 174 2.43 -21.97 -22.24
CA ALA A 174 2.79 -23.20 -22.96
C ALA A 174 1.55 -23.90 -23.58
N SER A 175 0.35 -23.67 -23.05
CA SER A 175 -0.91 -24.29 -23.53
C SER A 175 -1.50 -23.66 -24.81
N LEU A 176 -0.98 -22.53 -25.29
CA LEU A 176 -1.45 -21.88 -26.53
C LEU A 176 -0.45 -22.01 -27.69
N ALA A 177 0.59 -22.82 -27.51
CA ALA A 177 1.63 -23.07 -28.49
C ALA A 177 1.66 -24.56 -28.91
N TRP A 178 0.51 -25.13 -29.25
CA TRP A 178 0.40 -26.36 -30.06
C TRP A 178 -0.85 -26.30 -30.93
#